data_AF-A0A2N0VAB5-F1
#
_entry.id   AF-A0A2N0VAB5-F1
#
_cell.length_a   1.000
_cell.length_b   1.000
_cell.length_c   1.000
_cell.angle_alpha   90.00
_cell.angle_beta   90.00
_cell.angle_gamma   90.00
#
_symmetry.space_group_name_H-M   'P 1'
#
loop_
_entity.id
_entity.type
_entity.pdbx_description
1 polymer ?
#
loop_
_entity_poly.entity_id
_entity_poly.type
_entity_poly.pdbx_seq_one_letter_code
_entity_poly.pdbx_strand_id
1 'polypeptide(L)'
;MRQKKVRLLPLLFIACIRNAAADYPKTDADYAFLPPYCKARASDQKSPDYQSWNRKLGDDFIHIHHYCAGLHTMNLAFRTHDEAEKQSKYRAAVGDLLYVPDHASPTFKLMPKIFYDVGQAYQFMGEIDEAIAANLKSISLDKNNSFPYAALSSLYQRKNMKAEAKTILEKGLEHNPNSKILLKRMKNFK
;
A
#
# COMPACT_ATOMS: atom_id res chain seq x y z
N MET A 1 -22.32 32.62 55.57
CA MET A 1 -21.49 32.56 54.35
C MET A 1 -21.49 31.13 53.81
N ARG A 2 -22.15 30.86 52.67
CA ARG A 2 -22.15 29.54 51.99
C ARG A 2 -21.52 29.72 50.61
N GLN A 3 -20.32 29.19 50.40
CA GLN A 3 -19.69 29.13 49.08
C GLN A 3 -20.28 27.95 48.29
N LYS A 4 -20.90 28.24 47.14
CA LYS A 4 -21.30 27.22 46.15
C LYS A 4 -20.06 26.80 45.36
N LYS A 5 -19.64 25.55 45.46
CA LYS A 5 -18.61 24.96 44.60
C LYS A 5 -19.21 24.69 43.21
N VAL A 6 -18.72 25.38 42.20
CA VAL A 6 -19.03 25.11 40.79
C VAL A 6 -18.13 23.95 40.34
N ARG A 7 -18.72 22.83 39.92
CA ARG A 7 -17.99 21.73 39.26
C ARG A 7 -17.89 22.08 37.78
N LEU A 8 -16.69 22.38 37.29
CA LEU A 8 -16.40 22.41 35.85
C LEU A 8 -16.39 20.96 35.34
N LEU A 9 -17.30 20.64 34.40
CA LEU A 9 -17.20 19.41 33.60
C LEU A 9 -16.17 19.65 32.48
N PRO A 10 -15.21 18.73 32.23
CA PRO A 10 -14.27 18.89 31.14
C PRO A 10 -15.03 18.65 29.82
N LEU A 11 -15.00 19.63 28.90
CA LEU A 11 -15.39 19.39 27.52
C LEU A 11 -14.38 18.44 26.89
N LEU A 12 -14.78 17.19 26.65
CA LEU A 12 -14.07 16.32 25.72
C LEU A 12 -14.23 16.89 24.31
N PHE A 13 -13.17 17.53 23.81
CA PHE A 13 -13.03 17.82 22.39
C PHE A 13 -12.82 16.48 21.66
N ILE A 14 -13.89 15.91 21.13
CA ILE A 14 -13.79 14.83 20.14
C ILE A 14 -13.30 15.50 18.86
N ALA A 15 -11.99 15.46 18.61
CA ALA A 15 -11.43 15.83 17.33
C ALA A 15 -12.01 14.85 16.29
N CYS A 16 -12.91 15.34 15.45
CA CYS A 16 -13.39 14.59 14.30
C CYS A 16 -12.21 14.45 13.35
N ILE A 17 -11.50 13.32 13.42
CA ILE A 17 -10.45 12.98 12.45
C ILE A 17 -11.16 12.85 11.12
N ARG A 18 -11.11 13.90 10.29
CA ARG A 18 -11.51 13.80 8.89
C ARG A 18 -10.56 12.79 8.27
N ASN A 19 -11.07 11.64 7.83
CA ASN A 19 -10.32 10.76 6.94
C ASN A 19 -9.94 11.59 5.73
N ALA A 20 -8.66 11.91 5.59
CA ALA A 20 -8.15 12.59 4.42
C ALA A 20 -8.33 11.63 3.23
N ALA A 21 -8.97 12.11 2.16
CA ALA A 21 -9.03 11.38 0.90
C ALA A 21 -7.65 11.43 0.22
N ALA A 22 -7.31 10.42 -0.57
CA ALA A 22 -6.09 10.46 -1.38
C ALA A 22 -6.10 11.64 -2.36
N ASP A 23 -4.92 12.20 -2.61
CA ASP A 23 -4.67 13.11 -3.72
C ASP A 23 -4.71 12.32 -5.05
N TYR A 24 -5.26 12.93 -6.10
CA TYR A 24 -5.36 12.32 -7.43
C TYR A 24 -4.40 12.97 -8.43
N PRO A 25 -3.72 12.22 -9.32
CA PRO A 25 -2.80 12.77 -10.33
C PRO A 25 -3.53 13.67 -11.34
N LYS A 26 -2.97 14.86 -11.63
CA LYS A 26 -3.62 15.87 -12.48
C LYS A 26 -2.83 16.20 -13.74
N THR A 27 -1.50 16.10 -13.66
CA THR A 27 -0.58 16.51 -14.72
C THR A 27 0.15 15.32 -15.32
N ASP A 28 0.70 15.49 -16.52
CA ASP A 28 1.55 14.46 -17.13
C ASP A 28 2.76 14.11 -16.26
N ALA A 29 3.29 15.09 -15.52
CA ALA A 29 4.36 14.87 -14.54
C ALA A 29 3.91 13.97 -13.39
N ASP A 30 2.66 14.07 -12.94
CA ASP A 30 2.12 13.17 -11.89
C ASP A 30 2.05 11.73 -12.39
N TYR A 31 1.57 11.54 -13.63
CA TYR A 31 1.46 10.21 -14.25
C TYR A 31 2.81 9.58 -14.59
N ALA A 32 3.87 10.37 -14.78
CA ALA A 32 5.21 9.86 -15.08
C ALA A 32 5.78 8.99 -13.95
N PHE A 33 5.30 9.14 -12.71
CA PHE A 33 5.70 8.34 -11.56
C PHE A 33 4.71 7.20 -11.24
N LEU A 34 3.74 6.95 -12.12
CA LEU A 34 2.72 5.93 -11.95
C LEU A 34 2.84 4.85 -13.03
N PRO A 35 2.31 3.64 -12.78
CA PRO A 35 2.18 2.63 -13.82
C PRO A 35 1.40 3.17 -15.03
N PRO A 36 1.74 2.79 -16.27
CA PRO A 36 1.12 3.35 -17.48
C PRO A 36 -0.40 3.16 -17.55
N TYR A 37 -0.93 2.12 -16.92
CA TYR A 37 -2.37 1.90 -16.83
C TYR A 37 -3.12 2.99 -16.04
N CYS A 38 -2.45 3.78 -15.21
CA CYS A 38 -3.08 4.89 -14.49
C CYS A 38 -3.44 6.04 -15.42
N LYS A 39 -2.54 6.40 -16.34
CA LYS A 39 -2.82 7.42 -17.37
C LYS A 39 -3.91 6.94 -18.33
N ALA A 40 -3.86 5.67 -18.74
CA ALA A 40 -4.92 5.07 -19.54
C ALA A 40 -6.26 5.04 -18.81
N ARG A 41 -6.28 4.72 -17.50
CA ARG A 41 -7.50 4.74 -16.71
C ARG A 41 -8.09 6.15 -16.62
N ALA A 42 -7.27 7.18 -16.52
CA ALA A 42 -7.74 8.57 -16.46
C ALA A 42 -8.25 9.12 -17.80
N SER A 43 -7.97 8.44 -18.92
CA SER A 43 -8.43 8.85 -20.25
C SER A 43 -9.90 8.50 -20.51
N ASP A 44 -10.45 9.00 -21.62
CA ASP A 44 -11.80 8.64 -22.07
C ASP A 44 -11.95 7.12 -22.25
N GLN A 45 -13.07 6.56 -21.77
CA GLN A 45 -13.30 5.11 -21.82
C GLN A 45 -13.33 4.55 -23.25
N LYS A 46 -13.69 5.36 -24.24
CA LYS A 46 -13.71 4.98 -25.66
C LYS A 46 -12.32 5.09 -26.31
N SER A 47 -11.33 5.67 -25.61
CA SER A 47 -9.99 5.81 -26.16
C SER A 47 -9.32 4.44 -26.42
N PRO A 48 -8.45 4.34 -27.43
CA PRO A 48 -7.71 3.10 -27.69
C PRO A 48 -6.88 2.64 -26.49
N ASP A 49 -6.29 3.56 -25.73
CA ASP A 49 -5.45 3.25 -24.57
C ASP A 49 -6.26 2.67 -23.41
N TYR A 50 -7.38 3.30 -23.06
CA TYR A 50 -8.28 2.75 -22.04
C TYR A 50 -8.73 1.34 -22.43
N GLN A 51 -9.25 1.18 -23.66
CA GLN A 51 -9.77 -0.10 -24.15
C GLN A 51 -8.69 -1.19 -24.20
N SER A 52 -7.46 -0.82 -24.57
CA SER A 52 -6.31 -1.73 -24.55
C SER A 52 -6.01 -2.24 -23.14
N TRP A 53 -6.01 -1.35 -22.13
CA TRP A 53 -5.78 -1.75 -20.74
C TRP A 53 -6.97 -2.49 -20.12
N ASN A 54 -8.20 -2.10 -20.43
CA ASN A 54 -9.40 -2.81 -20.00
C ASN A 54 -9.37 -4.27 -20.48
N ARG A 55 -9.04 -4.53 -21.76
CA ARG A 55 -8.87 -5.90 -22.26
C ARG A 55 -7.75 -6.67 -21.57
N LYS A 56 -6.65 -6.00 -21.22
CA LYS A 56 -5.50 -6.64 -20.54
C LYS A 56 -5.82 -6.98 -19.09
N LEU A 57 -6.51 -6.11 -18.37
CA LEU A 57 -6.72 -6.22 -16.91
C LEU A 57 -8.07 -6.84 -16.53
N GLY A 58 -9.08 -6.73 -17.40
CA GLY A 58 -10.46 -7.15 -17.15
C GLY A 58 -11.35 -5.98 -16.72
N ASP A 59 -12.65 -6.25 -16.59
CA ASP A 59 -13.69 -5.21 -16.38
C ASP A 59 -13.55 -4.46 -15.03
N ASP A 60 -12.89 -5.08 -14.04
CA ASP A 60 -12.51 -4.44 -12.77
C ASP A 60 -11.49 -3.29 -12.94
N PHE A 61 -10.94 -3.10 -14.15
CA PHE A 61 -10.07 -1.98 -14.50
C PHE A 61 -10.70 -0.63 -14.16
N ILE A 62 -12.02 -0.50 -14.20
CA ILE A 62 -12.70 0.75 -13.83
C ILE A 62 -12.38 1.18 -12.39
N HIS A 63 -12.18 0.25 -11.46
CA HIS A 63 -11.94 0.53 -10.04
C HIS A 63 -10.52 1.04 -9.75
N ILE A 64 -9.57 0.85 -10.66
CA ILE A 64 -8.15 1.13 -10.36
C ILE A 64 -7.82 2.61 -10.24
N HIS A 65 -8.75 3.51 -10.53
CA HIS A 65 -8.53 4.95 -10.29
C HIS A 65 -8.26 5.23 -8.81
N HIS A 66 -8.90 4.49 -7.88
CA HIS A 66 -8.55 4.52 -6.45
C HIS A 66 -7.14 4.01 -6.20
N TYR A 67 -6.76 2.87 -6.79
CA TYR A 67 -5.39 2.36 -6.68
C TYR A 67 -4.34 3.38 -7.19
N CYS A 68 -4.61 4.05 -8.30
CA CYS A 68 -3.76 5.11 -8.84
C CYS A 68 -3.70 6.36 -7.95
N ALA A 69 -4.81 6.75 -7.31
CA ALA A 69 -4.85 7.81 -6.31
C ALA A 69 -3.99 7.46 -5.08
N GLY A 70 -4.11 6.23 -4.59
CA GLY A 70 -3.31 5.70 -3.49
C GLY A 70 -1.82 5.74 -3.80
N LEU A 71 -1.39 5.23 -4.97
CA LEU A 71 0.00 5.29 -5.40
C LEU A 71 0.53 6.72 -5.55
N HIS A 72 -0.27 7.62 -6.12
CA HIS A 72 0.12 9.03 -6.24
C HIS A 72 0.31 9.67 -4.87
N THR A 73 -0.63 9.43 -3.95
CA THR A 73 -0.56 9.95 -2.58
C THR A 73 0.62 9.40 -1.80
N MET A 74 0.97 8.12 -1.98
CA MET A 74 2.23 7.57 -1.45
C MET A 74 3.44 8.33 -2.00
N ASN A 75 3.51 8.57 -3.32
CA ASN A 75 4.60 9.34 -3.93
C ASN A 75 4.71 10.76 -3.37
N LEU A 76 3.59 11.40 -3.04
CA LEU A 76 3.59 12.69 -2.34
C LEU A 76 4.08 12.54 -0.90
N ALA A 77 3.59 11.55 -0.16
CA ALA A 77 4.02 11.28 1.22
C ALA A 77 5.54 11.09 1.33
N PHE A 78 6.17 10.40 0.37
CA PHE A 78 7.62 10.25 0.31
C PHE A 78 8.40 11.56 0.22
N ARG A 79 7.78 12.62 -0.31
CA ARG A 79 8.39 13.95 -0.50
C ARG A 79 7.97 14.94 0.59
N THR A 80 6.99 14.58 1.41
CA THR A 80 6.52 15.39 2.53
C THR A 80 7.52 15.29 3.68
N HIS A 81 7.99 16.44 4.18
CA HIS A 81 8.94 16.50 5.29
C HIS A 81 8.26 16.49 6.65
N ASP A 82 7.08 17.13 6.75
CA ASP A 82 6.30 17.11 7.98
C ASP A 82 5.78 15.69 8.26
N GLU A 83 6.12 15.15 9.43
CA GLU A 83 5.79 13.75 9.74
C GLU A 83 4.29 13.53 9.95
N ALA A 84 3.58 14.50 10.54
CA ALA A 84 2.14 14.35 10.75
C ALA A 84 1.38 14.33 9.41
N GLU A 85 1.74 15.22 8.49
CA GLU A 85 1.21 15.27 7.14
C GLU A 85 1.58 14.01 6.35
N LYS A 86 2.84 13.55 6.44
CA LYS A 86 3.30 12.31 5.79
C LYS A 86 2.46 11.11 6.26
N GLN A 87 2.26 10.96 7.56
CA GLN A 87 1.46 9.89 8.14
C GLN A 87 -0.01 9.97 7.71
N SER A 88 -0.57 11.18 7.67
CA SER A 88 -1.92 11.43 7.14
C SER A 88 -2.05 10.98 5.68
N LYS A 89 -1.07 11.30 4.83
CA LYS A 89 -1.04 10.89 3.43
C LYS A 89 -0.93 9.38 3.25
N TYR A 90 -0.09 8.68 4.02
CA TYR A 90 -0.05 7.21 3.94
C TYR A 90 -1.37 6.57 4.39
N ARG A 91 -2.02 7.11 5.43
CA ARG A 91 -3.34 6.64 5.87
C ARG A 91 -4.41 6.86 4.79
N ALA A 92 -4.42 8.02 4.15
CA ALA A 92 -5.29 8.32 3.01
C ALA A 92 -5.04 7.35 1.84
N ALA A 93 -3.77 7.13 1.50
CA ALA A 93 -3.38 6.20 0.45
C ALA A 93 -3.88 4.77 0.73
N VAL A 94 -3.71 4.24 1.94
CA VAL A 94 -4.21 2.91 2.31
C VAL A 94 -5.72 2.77 2.08
N GLY A 95 -6.50 3.80 2.41
CA GLY A 95 -7.94 3.80 2.14
C GLY A 95 -8.28 3.58 0.67
N ASP A 96 -7.60 4.32 -0.22
CA ASP A 96 -7.80 4.20 -1.66
C ASP A 96 -7.19 2.91 -2.26
N LEU A 97 -6.08 2.41 -1.70
CA LEU A 97 -5.51 1.13 -2.11
C LEU A 97 -6.46 -0.04 -1.79
N LEU A 98 -7.12 -0.01 -0.63
CA LEU A 98 -8.04 -1.07 -0.16
C LEU A 98 -9.43 -1.02 -0.82
N TYR A 99 -9.80 0.10 -1.45
CA TYR A 99 -11.04 0.19 -2.21
C TYR A 99 -11.17 -0.91 -3.27
N VAL A 100 -10.09 -1.19 -4.02
CA VAL A 100 -10.14 -2.18 -5.11
C VAL A 100 -10.37 -3.61 -4.58
N PRO A 101 -9.65 -4.12 -3.57
CA PRO A 101 -9.99 -5.38 -2.91
C PRO A 101 -11.45 -5.50 -2.43
N ASP A 102 -12.07 -4.40 -2.02
CA ASP A 102 -13.44 -4.38 -1.51
C ASP A 102 -14.51 -4.36 -2.61
N HIS A 103 -14.15 -3.97 -3.84
CA HIS A 103 -15.11 -3.72 -4.94
C HIS A 103 -14.84 -4.51 -6.22
N ALA A 104 -13.66 -5.11 -6.37
CA ALA A 104 -13.27 -5.90 -7.54
C ALA A 104 -13.28 -7.40 -7.24
N SER A 105 -13.18 -8.22 -8.28
CA SER A 105 -13.00 -9.66 -8.12
C SER A 105 -11.76 -10.00 -7.29
N PRO A 106 -11.82 -10.99 -6.38
CA PRO A 106 -10.65 -11.46 -5.63
C PRO A 106 -9.55 -12.04 -6.54
N THR A 107 -9.89 -12.38 -7.79
CA THR A 107 -8.94 -12.85 -8.81
C THR A 107 -8.49 -11.74 -9.76
N PHE A 108 -8.78 -10.47 -9.46
CA PHE A 108 -8.36 -9.35 -10.29
C PHE A 108 -6.84 -9.32 -10.45
N LYS A 109 -6.35 -9.06 -11.68
CA LYS A 109 -4.93 -9.27 -12.04
C LYS A 109 -3.95 -8.40 -11.25
N LEU A 110 -4.38 -7.24 -10.76
CA LEU A 110 -3.54 -6.35 -9.96
C LEU A 110 -3.54 -6.70 -8.47
N MET A 111 -4.37 -7.63 -8.02
CA MET A 111 -4.58 -7.90 -6.60
C MET A 111 -3.30 -8.26 -5.83
N PRO A 112 -2.39 -9.11 -6.34
CA PRO A 112 -1.11 -9.35 -5.67
C PRO A 112 -0.30 -8.07 -5.49
N LYS A 113 -0.27 -7.20 -6.50
CA LYS A 113 0.50 -5.95 -6.47
C LYS A 113 -0.14 -4.92 -5.54
N ILE A 114 -1.47 -4.81 -5.52
CA ILE A 114 -2.20 -3.92 -4.61
C ILE A 114 -1.89 -4.28 -3.17
N PHE A 115 -1.98 -5.56 -2.78
CA PHE A 115 -1.64 -5.99 -1.42
C PHE A 115 -0.17 -5.77 -1.06
N TYR A 116 0.75 -5.87 -2.01
CA TYR A 116 2.15 -5.49 -1.78
C TYR A 116 2.27 -3.99 -1.47
N ASP A 117 1.65 -3.11 -2.27
CA ASP A 117 1.72 -1.66 -2.07
C ASP A 117 0.99 -1.21 -0.79
N VAL A 118 -0.11 -1.88 -0.39
CA VAL A 118 -0.74 -1.73 0.92
C VAL A 118 0.25 -2.04 2.04
N GLY A 119 0.97 -3.16 1.93
CA GLY A 119 1.99 -3.54 2.91
C GLY A 119 3.14 -2.54 3.00
N GLN A 120 3.52 -1.93 1.88
CA GLN A 120 4.53 -0.86 1.85
C GLN A 120 4.01 0.39 2.57
N ALA A 121 2.77 0.81 2.33
CA ALA A 121 2.17 1.96 3.00
C ALA A 121 2.09 1.76 4.52
N TYR A 122 1.61 0.59 4.98
CA TYR A 122 1.62 0.24 6.41
C TYR A 122 3.03 0.26 7.01
N GLN A 123 4.02 -0.26 6.27
CA GLN A 123 5.42 -0.20 6.72
C GLN A 123 5.91 1.25 6.90
N PHE A 124 5.57 2.18 6.03
CA PHE A 124 5.94 3.60 6.20
C PHE A 124 5.21 4.29 7.34
N MET A 125 4.05 3.77 7.74
CA MET A 125 3.35 4.22 8.94
C MET A 125 3.90 3.60 10.23
N GLY A 126 4.79 2.62 10.14
CA GLY A 126 5.26 1.85 11.29
C GLY A 126 4.26 0.79 11.78
N GLU A 127 3.17 0.56 11.05
CA GLU A 127 2.14 -0.44 11.34
C GLU A 127 2.64 -1.80 10.84
N ILE A 128 3.54 -2.40 11.62
CA ILE A 128 4.35 -3.56 11.21
C ILE A 128 3.49 -4.81 10.98
N ASP A 129 2.47 -5.04 11.80
CA ASP A 129 1.67 -6.28 11.73
C ASP A 129 0.70 -6.27 10.54
N GLU A 130 0.11 -5.11 10.24
CA GLU A 130 -0.70 -4.85 9.05
C GLU A 130 0.15 -4.98 7.79
N ALA A 131 1.39 -4.46 7.82
CA ALA A 131 2.34 -4.63 6.71
C ALA A 131 2.67 -6.11 6.46
N ILE A 132 2.86 -6.91 7.52
CA ILE A 132 3.07 -8.36 7.42
C ILE A 132 1.85 -9.04 6.80
N ALA A 133 0.66 -8.75 7.30
CA ALA A 133 -0.59 -9.35 6.81
C ALA A 133 -0.81 -9.09 5.31
N ALA A 134 -0.62 -7.84 4.88
CA ALA A 134 -0.76 -7.45 3.48
C ALA A 134 0.27 -8.14 2.56
N ASN A 135 1.53 -8.24 2.99
CA ASN A 135 2.55 -8.95 2.21
C ASN A 135 2.29 -10.47 2.14
N LEU A 136 1.80 -11.09 3.22
CA LEU A 136 1.38 -12.49 3.20
C LEU A 136 0.19 -12.71 2.23
N LYS A 137 -0.76 -11.77 2.20
CA LYS A 137 -1.86 -11.81 1.23
C LYS A 137 -1.35 -11.68 -0.20
N SER A 138 -0.40 -10.78 -0.47
CA SER A 138 0.26 -10.65 -1.78
C SER A 138 0.89 -11.97 -2.23
N ILE A 139 1.66 -12.63 -1.36
CA ILE A 139 2.29 -13.94 -1.63
C ILE A 139 1.24 -15.02 -1.92
N SER A 140 0.14 -15.03 -1.18
CA SER A 140 -0.92 -16.04 -1.39
C SER A 140 -1.55 -15.95 -2.78
N LEU A 141 -1.55 -14.76 -3.40
CA LEU A 141 -2.10 -14.49 -4.72
C LEU A 141 -1.06 -14.63 -5.84
N ASP A 142 0.22 -14.32 -5.57
CA ASP A 142 1.33 -14.55 -6.49
C ASP A 142 2.60 -14.98 -5.72
N LYS A 143 2.86 -16.29 -5.73
CA LYS A 143 4.00 -16.89 -5.04
C LYS A 143 5.34 -16.61 -5.72
N ASN A 144 5.34 -16.23 -7.00
CA ASN A 144 6.55 -16.03 -7.79
C ASN A 144 7.11 -14.60 -7.63
N ASN A 145 6.29 -13.67 -7.14
CA ASN A 145 6.71 -12.31 -6.85
C ASN A 145 7.67 -12.28 -5.64
N SER A 146 8.92 -11.89 -5.89
CA SER A 146 9.95 -11.83 -4.85
C SER A 146 9.86 -10.62 -3.93
N PHE A 147 9.17 -9.55 -4.30
CA PHE A 147 9.14 -8.31 -3.52
C PHE A 147 8.49 -8.48 -2.13
N PRO A 148 7.33 -9.15 -1.99
CA PRO A 148 6.73 -9.40 -0.69
C PRO A 148 7.59 -10.23 0.27
N TYR A 149 8.30 -11.26 -0.21
CA TYR A 149 9.21 -12.05 0.63
C TYR A 149 10.38 -11.20 1.14
N ALA A 150 10.93 -10.34 0.28
CA ALA A 150 11.98 -9.39 0.64
C ALA A 150 11.48 -8.38 1.69
N ALA A 151 10.25 -7.88 1.55
CA ALA A 151 9.62 -6.99 2.51
C ALA A 151 9.38 -7.68 3.86
N LEU A 152 8.80 -8.90 3.86
CA LEU A 152 8.58 -9.69 5.07
C LEU A 152 9.88 -10.01 5.81
N SER A 153 10.96 -10.34 5.10
CA SER A 153 12.26 -10.54 5.75
C SER A 153 12.72 -9.29 6.51
N SER A 154 12.58 -8.11 5.91
CA SER A 154 12.85 -6.84 6.59
C SER A 154 11.91 -6.57 7.77
N LEU A 155 10.62 -6.88 7.63
CA LEU A 155 9.62 -6.72 8.69
C LEU A 155 9.94 -7.61 9.90
N TYR A 156 10.21 -8.91 9.67
CA TYR A 156 10.58 -9.85 10.72
C TYR A 156 11.91 -9.47 11.39
N GLN A 157 12.91 -8.99 10.64
CA GLN A 157 14.14 -8.45 11.24
C GLN A 157 13.86 -7.28 12.18
N ARG A 158 12.94 -6.36 11.84
CA ARG A 158 12.54 -5.25 12.74
C ARG A 158 11.86 -5.75 14.01
N LYS A 159 11.19 -6.91 13.96
CA LYS A 159 10.61 -7.58 15.14
C LYS A 159 11.62 -8.47 15.89
N ASN A 160 12.91 -8.42 15.55
CA ASN A 160 13.96 -9.31 16.08
C ASN A 160 13.70 -10.82 15.80
N MET A 161 12.86 -11.13 14.83
CA MET A 161 12.48 -12.49 14.41
C MET A 161 13.42 -12.97 13.29
N LYS A 162 14.71 -13.18 13.62
CA LYS A 162 15.76 -13.48 12.62
C LYS A 162 15.54 -14.84 11.94
N ALA A 163 15.03 -15.84 12.66
CA ALA A 163 14.78 -17.17 12.10
C ALA A 163 13.68 -17.10 11.02
N GLU A 164 12.57 -16.44 11.34
CA GLU A 164 11.42 -16.24 10.46
C GLU A 164 11.79 -15.39 9.24
N ALA A 165 12.63 -14.37 9.45
CA ALA A 165 13.17 -13.57 8.36
C ALA A 165 14.04 -14.37 7.37
N LYS A 166 14.73 -15.41 7.84
CA LYS A 166 15.48 -16.34 6.97
C LYS A 166 14.52 -17.31 6.27
N THR A 167 13.62 -17.93 7.02
CA THR A 167 12.63 -18.89 6.49
C THR A 167 11.78 -18.27 5.39
N ILE A 168 11.36 -17.00 5.51
CA ILE A 168 10.57 -16.36 4.45
C ILE A 168 11.38 -16.13 3.17
N LEU A 169 12.69 -15.86 3.28
CA LEU A 169 13.56 -15.76 2.11
C LEU A 169 13.79 -17.12 1.45
N GLU A 170 13.95 -18.20 2.24
CA GLU A 170 14.06 -19.58 1.74
C GLU A 170 12.82 -19.95 0.93
N LYS A 171 11.62 -19.73 1.48
CA LYS A 171 10.34 -19.93 0.77
C LYS A 171 10.26 -19.13 -0.53
N GLY A 172 10.68 -17.87 -0.52
CA GLY A 172 10.69 -17.05 -1.74
C GLY A 172 11.67 -17.59 -2.80
N LEU A 173 12.80 -18.14 -2.38
CA LEU A 173 13.79 -18.77 -3.27
C LEU A 173 13.36 -20.15 -3.78
N GLU A 174 12.51 -20.88 -3.05
CA GLU A 174 11.87 -22.10 -3.58
C GLU A 174 11.00 -21.78 -4.80
N HIS A 175 10.26 -20.67 -4.76
CA HIS A 175 9.42 -20.24 -5.88
C HIS A 175 10.20 -19.50 -6.98
N ASN A 176 11.24 -18.74 -6.62
CA ASN A 176 12.08 -18.01 -7.56
C ASN A 176 13.57 -18.14 -7.20
N PRO A 177 14.22 -19.27 -7.58
CA PRO A 177 15.60 -19.58 -7.18
C PRO A 177 16.64 -18.55 -7.65
N ASN A 178 16.36 -17.86 -8.76
CA ASN A 178 17.26 -16.89 -9.38
C ASN A 178 16.96 -15.44 -8.97
N SER A 179 16.11 -15.24 -7.95
CA SER A 179 15.73 -13.91 -7.50
C SER A 179 16.90 -13.14 -6.90
N LYS A 180 17.43 -12.18 -7.66
CA LYS A 180 18.57 -11.34 -7.24
C LYS A 180 18.30 -10.62 -5.91
N ILE A 181 17.07 -10.15 -5.69
CA ILE A 181 16.71 -9.44 -4.46
C ILE A 181 16.73 -10.37 -3.23
N LEU A 182 16.21 -11.60 -3.37
CA LEU A 182 16.18 -12.57 -2.27
C LEU A 182 17.58 -13.12 -2.00
N LEU A 183 18.33 -13.48 -3.04
CA LEU A 183 19.72 -13.93 -2.91
C LEU A 183 20.61 -12.87 -2.26
N LYS A 184 20.41 -11.58 -2.59
CA LYS A 184 21.14 -10.48 -1.93
C LYS A 184 20.83 -10.42 -0.43
N ARG A 185 19.56 -10.52 -0.04
CA ARG A 185 19.14 -10.47 1.38
C ARG A 185 19.59 -11.70 2.16
N MET A 186 19.56 -12.88 1.54
CA MET A 186 19.97 -14.15 2.16
C MET A 186 21.45 -14.13 2.60
N LYS A 187 22.31 -13.38 1.92
CA LYS A 187 23.73 -13.23 2.32
C LYS A 187 23.91 -12.67 3.73
N ASN A 188 22.93 -11.94 4.27
CA ASN A 188 22.99 -11.36 5.61
C ASN A 188 22.68 -12.37 6.74
N PHE A 189 22.32 -13.61 6.38
CA PHE A 189 21.99 -14.69 7.33
C PHE A 189 23.05 -15.80 7.35
N LYS A 190 24.18 -15.59 6.66
CA LYS A 190 25.35 -16.47 6.70
C LYS A 190 26.13 -16.30 8.00
#